data_AF-A0A972I8E3-F1
#
_entry.id   AF-A0A972I8E3-F1
#
_cell.length_a   1.000
_cell.length_b   1.000
_cell.length_c   1.000
_cell.angle_alpha   90.00
_cell.angle_beta   90.00
_cell.angle_gamma   90.00
#
_symmetry.space_group_name_H-M   'P 1'
#
loop_
_entity.id
_entity.type
_entity.pdbx_description
1 polymer ?
#
loop_
_entity_poly.entity_id
_entity_poly.type
_entity_poly.pdbx_seq_one_letter_code
_entity_poly.pdbx_strand_id
1 'polypeptide(L)'
;MKVSITNPRTTFDKKPSPMLVTLVGLLIAYLPQYIHKVLGILKIHYGPEGPPSVILWNWLSVVLLTVYIVVIERRSLASILLVRPKKKDLAWAYIFWVMATSWNWAMNLIVAPEAQNEGLETIINLPIPVIIGMIFTTAITEEILYRGYPIECLRELTGNAWIGMTFSLIIFLIPHISFFGAQWLLYHGVGTILTYVLYMWRRNLWACILMHFLGNAPLLLPALGIG
;
A
#
# COMPACT_ATOMS: atom_id res chain seq x y z
N MET A 1 16.92 20.04 -61.55
CA MET A 1 17.32 20.35 -60.16
C MET A 1 16.15 19.95 -59.25
N LYS A 2 16.23 18.79 -58.58
CA LYS A 2 15.17 18.32 -57.66
C LYS A 2 15.51 18.82 -56.26
N VAL A 3 14.76 19.80 -55.77
CA VAL A 3 14.88 20.28 -54.39
C VAL A 3 14.20 19.25 -53.49
N SER A 4 15.00 18.55 -52.68
CA SER A 4 14.52 17.70 -51.60
C SER A 4 14.01 18.61 -50.48
N ILE A 5 12.70 18.58 -50.22
CA ILE A 5 12.09 19.24 -49.07
C ILE A 5 12.35 18.34 -47.85
N THR A 6 13.36 18.67 -47.06
CA THR A 6 13.57 18.06 -45.74
C THR A 6 12.46 18.56 -44.80
N ASN A 7 11.58 17.65 -44.40
CA ASN A 7 10.48 17.92 -43.47
C ASN A 7 11.04 18.04 -42.02
N PRO A 8 10.99 19.21 -41.35
CA PRO A 8 11.60 19.41 -40.03
C PRO A 8 10.62 19.09 -38.89
N ARG A 9 9.92 17.94 -38.94
CA ARG A 9 8.95 17.52 -37.91
C ARG A 9 9.33 16.21 -37.22
N THR A 10 10.53 16.12 -36.65
CA THR A 10 10.93 14.90 -35.90
C THR A 10 11.59 15.16 -34.54
N THR A 11 11.38 16.33 -33.91
CA THR A 11 12.12 16.67 -32.67
C THR A 11 11.34 16.61 -31.36
N PHE A 12 10.03 16.35 -31.32
CA PHE A 12 9.26 16.39 -30.06
C PHE A 12 8.19 15.31 -29.88
N ASP A 13 8.49 14.05 -30.22
CA ASP A 13 7.60 12.93 -29.90
C ASP A 13 8.37 11.71 -29.35
N LYS A 14 9.35 11.97 -28.48
CA LYS A 14 10.01 10.89 -27.73
C LYS A 14 9.08 10.44 -26.61
N LYS A 15 8.40 9.30 -26.80
CA LYS A 15 7.74 8.58 -25.69
C LYS A 15 8.75 8.41 -24.55
N PRO A 16 8.38 8.71 -23.29
CA PRO A 16 9.26 8.51 -22.15
C PRO A 16 9.73 7.06 -22.07
N SER A 17 10.96 6.83 -21.62
CA SER A 17 11.49 5.47 -21.49
C SER A 17 10.63 4.67 -20.50
N PRO A 18 10.41 3.36 -20.72
CA PRO A 18 9.62 2.53 -19.79
C PRO A 18 10.12 2.62 -18.35
N MET A 19 11.45 2.68 -18.17
CA MET A 19 12.08 2.85 -16.86
C MET A 19 11.70 4.17 -16.19
N LEU A 20 11.70 5.29 -16.92
CA LEU A 20 11.31 6.59 -16.36
C LEU A 20 9.83 6.58 -15.93
N VAL A 21 8.96 5.96 -16.73
CA VAL A 21 7.53 5.82 -16.39
C VAL A 21 7.36 5.03 -15.09
N THR A 22 8.01 3.86 -14.98
CA THR A 22 7.98 3.05 -13.76
C THR A 22 8.52 3.82 -12.54
N LEU A 23 9.64 4.53 -12.69
CA LEU A 23 10.23 5.29 -11.58
C LEU A 23 9.31 6.41 -11.09
N VAL A 24 8.69 7.17 -12.00
CA VAL A 24 7.76 8.24 -11.62
C VAL A 24 6.52 7.68 -10.92
N GLY A 25 5.93 6.60 -11.42
CA GLY A 25 4.79 6.00 -10.74
C GLY A 25 5.13 5.42 -9.38
N LEU A 26 6.31 4.80 -9.20
CA LEU A 26 6.80 4.35 -7.89
C LEU A 26 7.01 5.53 -6.93
N LEU A 27 7.53 6.65 -7.42
CA LEU A 27 7.66 7.88 -6.63
C LEU A 27 6.30 8.40 -6.17
N ILE A 28 5.29 8.38 -7.04
CA ILE A 28 3.91 8.75 -6.65
C ILE A 28 3.40 7.78 -5.59
N ALA A 29 3.56 6.47 -5.83
CA ALA A 29 3.03 5.42 -4.95
C ALA A 29 3.60 5.50 -3.52
N TYR A 30 4.91 5.77 -3.39
CA TYR A 30 5.56 5.85 -2.08
C TYR A 30 5.66 7.27 -1.51
N LEU A 31 5.15 8.29 -2.21
CA LEU A 31 5.14 9.68 -1.75
C LEU A 31 4.60 9.86 -0.32
N PRO A 32 3.49 9.20 0.10
CA PRO A 32 2.93 9.41 1.45
C PRO A 32 3.92 9.11 2.58
N GLN A 33 4.84 8.17 2.38
CA GLN A 33 5.84 7.80 3.39
C GLN A 33 6.90 8.90 3.62
N TYR A 34 7.12 9.77 2.63
CA TYR A 34 8.18 10.78 2.65
C TYR A 34 7.67 12.22 2.68
N ILE A 35 6.37 12.44 2.51
CA ILE A 35 5.79 13.78 2.34
C ILE A 35 6.08 14.70 3.52
N HIS A 36 5.96 14.22 4.76
CA HIS A 36 6.25 15.03 5.96
C HIS A 36 7.72 15.44 6.05
N LYS A 37 8.64 14.57 5.61
CA LYS A 37 10.08 14.91 5.52
C LYS A 37 10.31 16.00 4.47
N VAL A 38 9.65 15.89 3.32
CA VAL A 38 9.73 16.89 2.25
C VAL A 38 9.15 18.24 2.72
N LEU A 39 7.97 18.25 3.32
CA LEU A 39 7.33 19.46 3.85
C LEU A 39 8.17 20.11 4.96
N GLY A 40 8.77 19.30 5.85
CA GLY A 40 9.70 19.77 6.88
C GLY A 40 10.95 20.45 6.31
N ILE A 41 11.57 19.86 5.27
CA ILE A 41 12.71 20.48 4.56
C ILE A 41 12.31 21.82 3.94
N LEU A 42 11.10 21.91 3.39
CA LEU A 42 10.56 23.14 2.80
C LEU A 42 10.03 24.14 3.84
N LYS A 43 10.03 23.78 5.13
CA LYS A 43 9.46 24.56 6.24
C LYS A 43 7.98 24.91 6.03
N ILE A 44 7.24 24.02 5.37
CA ILE A 44 5.81 24.15 5.13
C ILE A 44 5.08 23.26 6.15
N HIS A 45 4.21 23.86 6.96
CA HIS A 45 3.32 23.11 7.85
C HIS A 45 1.94 23.02 7.18
N TYR A 46 1.59 21.85 6.66
CA TYR A 46 0.35 21.66 5.94
C TYR A 46 -0.18 20.24 6.13
N GLY A 47 -1.50 20.14 6.35
CA GLY A 47 -2.21 18.88 6.52
C GLY A 47 -2.21 18.36 7.95
N PRO A 48 -2.88 17.22 8.19
CA PRO A 48 -2.88 16.58 9.50
C PRO A 48 -1.49 16.06 9.82
N GLU A 49 -1.13 16.08 11.10
CA GLU A 49 0.08 15.46 11.62
C GLU A 49 -0.24 14.11 12.29
N GLY A 50 0.80 13.31 12.54
CA GLY A 50 0.66 12.01 13.19
C GLY A 50 -0.09 10.96 12.34
N PRO A 51 -0.59 9.89 12.98
CA PRO A 51 -1.26 8.79 12.27
C PRO A 51 -2.47 9.20 11.41
N PRO A 52 -3.33 10.17 11.81
CA PRO A 52 -4.46 10.62 10.97
C PRO A 52 -4.04 11.18 9.61
N SER A 53 -2.79 11.62 9.45
CA SER A 53 -2.27 12.14 8.19
C SER A 53 -2.34 11.13 7.03
N VAL A 54 -2.36 9.83 7.33
CA VAL A 54 -2.51 8.76 6.35
C VAL A 54 -3.79 8.90 5.53
N ILE A 55 -4.87 9.44 6.14
CA ILE A 55 -6.15 9.66 5.47
C ILE A 55 -5.98 10.61 4.29
N LEU A 56 -5.34 11.76 4.49
CA LEU A 56 -5.15 12.73 3.42
C LEU A 56 -4.13 12.24 2.39
N TRP A 57 -2.94 11.86 2.84
CA TRP A 57 -1.80 11.67 1.95
C TRP A 57 -1.90 10.40 1.12
N ASN A 58 -2.43 9.30 1.66
CA ASN A 58 -2.60 8.09 0.88
C ASN A 58 -3.69 8.26 -0.19
N TRP A 59 -4.83 8.86 0.15
CA TRP A 59 -5.88 9.11 -0.85
C TRP A 59 -5.41 10.05 -1.95
N LEU A 60 -4.67 11.11 -1.60
CA LEU A 60 -4.07 12.00 -2.60
C LEU A 60 -3.12 11.24 -3.53
N SER A 61 -2.24 10.40 -2.98
CA SER A 61 -1.34 9.57 -3.78
C SER A 61 -2.10 8.57 -4.66
N VAL A 62 -3.14 7.90 -4.16
CA VAL A 62 -3.98 6.99 -4.96
C VAL A 62 -4.69 7.72 -6.10
N VAL A 63 -5.21 8.93 -5.86
CA VAL A 63 -5.82 9.76 -6.92
C VAL A 63 -4.78 10.13 -7.97
N LEU A 64 -3.62 10.64 -7.55
CA LEU A 64 -2.53 10.99 -8.46
C LEU A 64 -2.04 9.79 -9.26
N LEU A 65 -1.90 8.64 -8.61
CA LEU A 65 -1.46 7.40 -9.24
C LEU A 65 -2.51 6.87 -10.21
N THR A 66 -3.79 6.96 -9.87
CA THR A 66 -4.90 6.58 -10.77
C THR A 66 -4.89 7.45 -12.02
N VAL A 67 -4.75 8.77 -11.86
CA VAL A 67 -4.60 9.70 -13.00
C VAL A 67 -3.36 9.35 -13.81
N TYR A 68 -2.24 9.04 -13.15
CA TYR A 68 -1.00 8.65 -13.81
C TYR A 68 -1.16 7.38 -14.67
N ILE A 69 -1.75 6.31 -14.11
CA ILE A 69 -2.01 5.05 -14.82
C ILE A 69 -2.91 5.29 -16.04
N VAL A 70 -3.99 6.06 -15.88
CA VAL A 70 -4.98 6.25 -16.96
C VAL A 70 -4.48 7.21 -18.04
N VAL A 71 -3.83 8.31 -17.66
CA VAL A 71 -3.46 9.38 -18.59
C VAL A 71 -2.06 9.20 -19.16
N ILE A 72 -1.08 8.84 -18.33
CA ILE A 72 0.33 8.74 -18.72
C ILE A 72 0.64 7.33 -19.21
N GLU A 73 0.32 6.30 -18.43
CA GLU A 73 0.57 4.90 -18.85
C GLU A 73 -0.46 4.42 -19.87
N ARG A 74 -1.61 5.10 -19.97
CA ARG A 74 -2.73 4.75 -20.87
C ARG A 74 -3.26 3.35 -20.62
N ARG A 75 -3.34 2.96 -19.35
CA ARG A 75 -3.80 1.65 -18.89
C ARG A 75 -5.09 1.79 -18.07
N SER A 76 -5.84 0.70 -18.00
CA SER A 76 -6.96 0.61 -17.06
C SER A 76 -6.47 0.13 -15.70
N LEU A 77 -7.28 0.31 -14.65
CA LEU A 77 -6.98 -0.18 -13.30
C LEU A 77 -6.89 -1.72 -13.21
N ALA A 78 -7.24 -2.45 -14.27
CA ALA A 78 -6.95 -3.86 -14.36
C ALA A 78 -5.43 -4.16 -14.38
N SER A 79 -4.58 -3.18 -14.76
CA SER A 79 -3.11 -3.32 -14.70
C SER A 79 -2.59 -3.50 -13.28
N ILE A 80 -3.32 -3.00 -12.28
CA ILE A 80 -3.00 -3.15 -10.85
C ILE A 80 -3.91 -4.18 -10.16
N LEU A 81 -4.57 -5.03 -10.95
CA LEU A 81 -5.51 -6.07 -10.50
C LEU A 81 -6.71 -5.58 -9.72
N LEU A 82 -7.11 -4.32 -9.91
CA LEU A 82 -8.39 -3.83 -9.45
C LEU A 82 -9.49 -4.31 -10.40
N VAL A 83 -9.78 -5.61 -10.33
CA VAL A 83 -10.76 -6.32 -11.16
C VAL A 83 -11.83 -6.96 -10.30
N ARG A 84 -13.05 -7.11 -10.82
CA ARG A 84 -14.19 -7.65 -10.06
C ARG A 84 -13.82 -9.00 -9.41
N PRO A 85 -13.95 -9.15 -8.08
CA PRO A 85 -13.60 -10.38 -7.40
C PRO A 85 -14.61 -11.50 -7.68
N LYS A 86 -14.12 -12.74 -7.74
CA LYS A 86 -14.94 -13.96 -7.71
C LYS A 86 -15.21 -14.34 -6.26
N LYS A 87 -16.28 -15.11 -6.01
CA LYS A 87 -16.60 -15.63 -4.66
C LYS A 87 -15.43 -16.37 -4.02
N LYS A 88 -14.65 -17.12 -4.82
CA LYS A 88 -13.44 -17.82 -4.34
C LYS A 88 -12.34 -16.87 -3.86
N ASP A 89 -12.20 -15.70 -4.48
CA ASP A 89 -11.18 -14.72 -4.08
C ASP A 89 -11.50 -14.17 -2.68
N LEU A 90 -12.77 -13.87 -2.43
CA LEU A 90 -13.24 -13.40 -1.13
C LEU A 90 -13.20 -14.50 -0.05
N ALA A 91 -13.50 -15.75 -0.42
CA ALA A 91 -13.37 -16.88 0.50
C ALA A 91 -11.91 -17.09 0.93
N TRP A 92 -10.95 -16.99 0.01
CA TRP A 92 -9.53 -17.08 0.35
C TRP A 92 -9.04 -15.90 1.18
N ALA A 93 -9.53 -14.69 0.91
CA ALA A 93 -9.26 -13.54 1.77
C ALA A 93 -9.67 -13.79 3.23
N TYR A 94 -10.86 -14.34 3.43
CA TYR A 94 -11.36 -14.71 4.76
C TYR A 94 -10.51 -15.81 5.42
N ILE A 95 -10.18 -16.88 4.68
CA ILE A 95 -9.33 -17.97 5.21
C ILE A 95 -7.97 -17.43 5.64
N PHE A 96 -7.35 -16.58 4.82
CA PHE A 96 -6.04 -16.01 5.13
C PHE A 96 -6.10 -15.04 6.31
N TRP A 97 -7.18 -14.27 6.43
CA TRP A 97 -7.44 -13.45 7.60
C TRP A 97 -7.56 -14.29 8.89
N VAL A 98 -8.30 -15.40 8.85
CA VAL A 98 -8.40 -16.34 9.98
C VAL A 98 -7.01 -16.88 10.34
N MET A 99 -6.23 -17.34 9.35
CA MET A 99 -4.86 -17.82 9.58
C MET A 99 -3.97 -16.75 10.24
N ALA A 100 -4.01 -15.52 9.74
CA ALA A 100 -3.26 -14.40 10.29
C ALA A 100 -3.67 -14.07 11.72
N THR A 101 -4.98 -14.05 12.00
CA THR A 101 -5.53 -13.77 13.32
C THR A 101 -5.21 -14.90 14.32
N SER A 102 -5.30 -16.16 13.88
CA SER A 102 -4.90 -17.31 14.69
C SER A 102 -3.41 -17.26 15.06
N TRP A 103 -2.55 -16.81 14.13
CA TRP A 103 -1.13 -16.60 14.43
C TRP A 103 -0.93 -15.50 15.48
N ASN A 104 -1.54 -14.33 15.26
CA ASN A 104 -1.46 -13.21 16.19
C ASN A 104 -1.91 -13.63 17.61
N TRP A 105 -3.05 -14.32 17.70
CA TRP A 105 -3.57 -14.83 18.96
C TRP A 105 -2.64 -15.85 19.60
N ALA A 106 -2.12 -16.82 18.84
CA ALA A 106 -1.17 -17.81 19.35
C ALA A 106 0.10 -17.14 19.91
N MET A 107 0.63 -16.12 19.23
CA MET A 107 1.81 -15.39 19.72
C MET A 107 1.51 -14.62 21.01
N ASN A 108 0.30 -14.07 21.16
CA ASN A 108 -0.13 -13.43 22.41
C ASN A 108 -0.32 -14.41 23.58
N LEU A 109 -0.47 -15.72 23.32
CA LEU A 109 -0.52 -16.75 24.36
C LEU A 109 0.87 -17.29 24.75
N ILE A 110 1.79 -17.36 23.79
CA ILE A 110 3.10 -18.01 23.96
C ILE A 110 4.14 -17.01 24.43
N VAL A 111 4.13 -15.81 23.85
CA VAL A 111 5.00 -14.70 24.20
C VAL A 111 4.21 -13.76 25.11
N ALA A 112 4.90 -12.97 25.93
CA ALA A 112 4.24 -11.87 26.63
C ALA A 112 3.30 -11.14 25.64
N PRO A 113 2.06 -10.79 26.03
CA PRO A 113 1.14 -10.09 25.14
C PRO A 113 1.87 -8.94 24.48
N GLU A 114 1.53 -8.63 23.22
CA GLU A 114 2.12 -7.49 22.53
C GLU A 114 1.99 -6.30 23.47
N ALA A 115 3.13 -5.91 24.08
CA ALA A 115 3.14 -4.79 24.99
C ALA A 115 2.58 -3.64 24.17
N GLN A 116 1.60 -2.92 24.73
CA GLN A 116 1.10 -1.71 24.10
C GLN A 116 2.32 -0.84 23.81
N ASN A 117 2.74 -0.83 22.55
CA ASN A 117 3.86 -0.03 22.12
C ASN A 117 3.33 1.38 21.88
N GLU A 118 4.20 2.37 22.02
CA GLU A 118 3.84 3.78 21.89
C GLU A 118 3.05 4.07 20.60
N GLY A 119 3.34 3.35 19.51
CA GLY A 119 2.60 3.44 18.25
C GLY A 119 1.15 2.99 18.37
N LEU A 120 0.89 1.81 18.93
CA LEU A 120 -0.47 1.31 19.18
C LEU A 120 -1.25 2.24 20.12
N GLU A 121 -0.63 2.67 21.23
CA GLU A 121 -1.24 3.60 22.19
C GLU A 121 -1.64 4.92 21.52
N THR A 122 -0.78 5.45 20.64
CA THR A 122 -1.08 6.67 19.88
C THR A 122 -2.34 6.50 19.02
N ILE A 123 -2.56 5.32 18.44
CA ILE A 123 -3.71 5.06 17.58
C ILE A 123 -4.99 4.84 18.38
N ILE A 124 -4.97 3.99 19.42
CA ILE A 124 -6.18 3.66 20.18
C ILE A 124 -6.76 4.85 20.96
N ASN A 125 -5.94 5.87 21.22
CA ASN A 125 -6.35 7.12 21.88
C ASN A 125 -6.95 8.15 20.89
N LEU A 126 -7.01 7.86 19.59
CA LEU A 126 -7.68 8.73 18.62
C LEU A 126 -9.20 8.63 18.73
N PRO A 127 -9.95 9.66 18.29
CA PRO A 127 -11.40 9.56 18.19
C PRO A 127 -11.82 8.37 17.31
N ILE A 128 -12.80 7.58 17.76
CA ILE A 128 -13.30 6.39 17.04
C ILE A 128 -13.58 6.64 15.54
N PRO A 129 -14.21 7.75 15.12
CA PRO A 129 -14.41 8.03 13.68
C PRO A 129 -13.10 8.15 12.89
N VAL A 130 -12.03 8.66 13.52
CA VAL A 130 -10.71 8.76 12.91
C VAL A 130 -10.09 7.37 12.75
N ILE A 131 -10.19 6.52 13.76
CA ILE A 131 -9.72 5.12 13.69
C ILE A 131 -10.43 4.37 12.57
N ILE A 132 -11.76 4.49 12.48
CA ILE A 132 -12.56 3.89 11.40
C ILE A 132 -12.08 4.43 10.03
N GLY A 133 -11.91 5.75 9.90
CA GLY A 133 -11.40 6.38 8.69
C GLY A 133 -10.01 5.88 8.29
N MET A 134 -9.13 5.65 9.27
CA MET A 134 -7.82 5.05 9.05
C MET A 134 -7.92 3.60 8.58
N ILE A 135 -8.72 2.75 9.24
CA ILE A 135 -8.90 1.33 8.87
C ILE A 135 -9.33 1.20 7.41
N PHE A 136 -10.33 1.97 6.98
CA PHE A 136 -10.78 1.97 5.58
C PHE A 136 -9.72 2.54 4.64
N THR A 137 -9.06 3.63 5.03
CA THR A 137 -8.02 4.24 4.20
C THR A 137 -6.88 3.28 3.97
N THR A 138 -6.28 2.74 5.04
CA THR A 138 -5.08 1.88 4.92
C THR A 138 -5.42 0.61 4.16
N ALA A 139 -6.54 -0.05 4.48
CA ALA A 139 -6.95 -1.27 3.80
C ALA A 139 -7.14 -1.12 2.28
N ILE A 140 -7.59 0.04 1.80
CA ILE A 140 -7.77 0.29 0.36
C ILE A 140 -6.48 0.82 -0.26
N THR A 141 -5.97 1.91 0.31
CA THR A 141 -4.90 2.68 -0.31
C THR A 141 -3.57 1.96 -0.24
N GLU A 142 -3.21 1.31 0.87
CA GLU A 142 -1.93 0.62 0.97
C GLU A 142 -1.87 -0.59 0.03
N GLU A 143 -2.99 -1.27 -0.21
CA GLU A 143 -3.02 -2.35 -1.19
C GLU A 143 -2.74 -1.83 -2.61
N ILE A 144 -3.28 -0.66 -2.99
CA ILE A 144 -2.95 -0.03 -4.27
C ILE A 144 -1.48 0.42 -4.31
N LEU A 145 -1.02 1.11 -3.27
CA LEU A 145 0.27 1.80 -3.21
C LEU A 145 1.46 0.86 -2.96
N TYR A 146 1.25 -0.31 -2.36
CA TYR A 146 2.30 -1.28 -2.04
C TYR A 146 2.12 -2.64 -2.74
N ARG A 147 0.95 -2.97 -3.30
CA ARG A 147 0.77 -4.27 -3.98
C ARG A 147 0.43 -4.04 -5.44
N GLY A 148 -0.75 -3.50 -5.69
CA GLY A 148 -1.32 -3.32 -7.01
C GLY A 148 -0.35 -2.66 -7.99
N TYR A 149 0.11 -1.45 -7.68
CA TYR A 149 0.99 -0.73 -8.60
C TYR A 149 2.46 -1.22 -8.57
N PRO A 150 3.17 -1.20 -7.42
CA PRO A 150 4.61 -1.46 -7.44
C PRO A 150 4.98 -2.86 -7.91
N ILE A 151 4.19 -3.88 -7.54
CA ILE A 151 4.53 -5.26 -7.90
C ILE A 151 4.39 -5.46 -9.41
N GLU A 152 3.32 -4.93 -10.02
CA GLU A 152 3.09 -5.10 -11.46
C GLU A 152 4.06 -4.28 -12.30
N CYS A 153 4.33 -3.03 -11.94
CA CYS A 153 5.26 -2.20 -12.70
C CYS A 153 6.71 -2.74 -12.60
N LEU A 154 7.14 -3.22 -11.42
CA LEU A 154 8.46 -3.83 -11.26
C LEU A 154 8.55 -5.20 -11.93
N ARG A 155 7.48 -5.99 -11.92
CA ARG A 155 7.41 -7.23 -12.67
C ARG A 155 7.60 -6.98 -14.16
N GLU A 156 6.97 -5.95 -14.72
CA GLU A 156 7.15 -5.58 -16.13
C GLU A 156 8.56 -5.10 -16.45
N LEU A 157 9.16 -4.29 -15.56
CA LEU A 157 10.50 -3.77 -15.75
C LEU A 157 11.58 -4.87 -15.64
N THR A 158 11.40 -5.82 -14.73
CA THR A 158 12.42 -6.83 -14.39
C THR A 158 12.16 -8.20 -15.02
N GLY A 159 10.94 -8.44 -15.50
CA GLY A 159 10.46 -9.76 -15.91
C GLY A 159 10.19 -10.73 -14.75
N ASN A 160 10.37 -10.32 -13.48
CA ASN A 160 10.28 -11.20 -12.32
C ASN A 160 9.34 -10.63 -11.25
N ALA A 161 8.19 -11.31 -11.05
CA ALA A 161 7.19 -10.88 -10.08
C ALA A 161 7.69 -10.96 -8.62
N TRP A 162 8.64 -11.85 -8.32
CA TRP A 162 9.22 -11.95 -6.98
C TRP A 162 10.11 -10.76 -6.63
N ILE A 163 10.75 -10.12 -7.61
CA ILE A 163 11.51 -8.89 -7.37
C ILE A 163 10.55 -7.78 -6.94
N GLY A 164 9.44 -7.60 -7.68
CA GLY A 164 8.42 -6.62 -7.32
C GLY A 164 7.79 -6.88 -5.95
N MET A 165 7.44 -8.14 -5.67
CA MET A 165 6.89 -8.55 -4.38
C MET A 165 7.85 -8.25 -3.22
N THR A 166 9.09 -8.74 -3.29
CA THR A 166 10.07 -8.59 -2.21
C THR A 166 10.46 -7.13 -1.99
N PHE A 167 10.70 -6.39 -3.08
CA PHE A 167 11.03 -4.96 -3.01
C PHE A 167 9.92 -4.17 -2.31
N SER A 168 8.67 -4.39 -2.73
CA SER A 168 7.56 -3.67 -2.14
C SER A 168 7.25 -4.09 -0.70
N LEU A 169 7.40 -5.39 -0.36
CA LEU A 169 7.28 -5.88 1.00
C LEU A 169 8.30 -5.20 1.93
N ILE A 170 9.57 -5.10 1.52
CA ILE A 170 10.60 -4.41 2.31
C ILE A 170 10.22 -2.96 2.58
N ILE A 171 9.79 -2.22 1.54
CA ILE A 171 9.39 -0.81 1.70
C ILE A 171 8.19 -0.69 2.64
N PHE A 172 7.22 -1.59 2.54
CA PHE A 172 6.05 -1.62 3.42
C PHE A 172 6.41 -1.86 4.89
N LEU A 173 7.38 -2.72 5.18
CA LEU A 173 7.76 -3.05 6.57
C LEU A 173 8.47 -1.89 7.29
N ILE A 174 9.23 -1.05 6.57
CA ILE A 174 10.02 0.04 7.17
C ILE A 174 9.19 0.98 8.07
N PRO A 175 8.08 1.60 7.60
CA PRO A 175 7.30 2.51 8.44
C PRO A 175 6.63 1.78 9.59
N HIS A 176 6.21 0.53 9.41
CA HIS A 176 5.58 -0.27 10.46
C HIS A 176 6.55 -0.59 11.59
N ILE A 177 7.77 -1.05 11.26
CA ILE A 177 8.81 -1.30 12.26
C ILE A 177 9.21 0.01 12.95
N SER A 178 9.27 1.12 12.21
CA SER A 178 9.64 2.43 12.76
C SER A 178 8.57 2.98 13.72
N PHE A 179 7.29 2.70 13.46
CA PHE A 179 6.17 3.24 14.23
C PHE A 179 5.72 2.32 15.38
N PHE A 180 5.65 1.01 15.16
CA PHE A 180 5.20 0.01 16.15
C PHE A 180 6.34 -0.73 16.85
N GLY A 181 7.58 -0.55 16.38
CA GLY A 181 8.73 -1.32 16.84
C GLY A 181 8.88 -2.68 16.14
N ALA A 182 10.04 -3.32 16.32
CA ALA A 182 10.36 -4.59 15.64
C ALA A 182 9.48 -5.77 16.09
N GLN A 183 8.96 -5.72 17.32
CA GLN A 183 8.10 -6.75 17.88
C GLN A 183 6.79 -6.90 17.09
N TRP A 184 6.33 -5.84 16.42
CA TRP A 184 5.17 -5.88 15.52
C TRP A 184 5.29 -6.98 14.45
N LEU A 185 6.51 -7.30 13.98
CA LEU A 185 6.74 -8.37 13.02
C LEU A 185 6.34 -9.75 13.56
N LEU A 186 6.50 -9.99 14.86
CA LEU A 186 6.14 -11.25 15.48
C LEU A 186 4.63 -11.46 15.42
N TYR A 187 3.85 -10.43 15.73
CA TYR A 187 2.39 -10.51 15.83
C TYR A 187 1.67 -10.32 14.50
N HIS A 188 2.17 -9.41 13.64
CA HIS A 188 1.51 -8.98 12.41
C HIS A 188 2.27 -9.33 11.12
N GLY A 189 3.56 -9.70 11.23
CA GLY A 189 4.40 -10.01 10.07
C GLY A 189 3.89 -11.19 9.26
N VAL A 190 3.37 -12.25 9.91
CA VAL A 190 2.74 -13.39 9.20
C VAL A 190 1.52 -12.94 8.42
N GLY A 191 0.64 -12.10 9.00
CA GLY A 191 -0.52 -11.55 8.30
C GLY A 191 -0.13 -10.70 7.09
N THR A 192 0.93 -9.91 7.23
CA THR A 192 1.50 -9.11 6.14
C THR A 192 2.00 -10.03 5.01
N ILE A 193 2.81 -11.04 5.33
CA ILE A 193 3.31 -12.00 4.33
C ILE A 193 2.14 -12.72 3.64
N LEU A 194 1.15 -13.20 4.41
CA LEU A 194 -0.03 -13.86 3.87
C LEU A 194 -0.80 -12.95 2.90
N THR A 195 -0.88 -11.64 3.17
CA THR A 195 -1.52 -10.68 2.25
C THR A 195 -0.78 -10.60 0.90
N TYR A 196 0.55 -10.58 0.90
CA TYR A 196 1.36 -10.63 -0.32
C TYR A 196 1.23 -11.98 -1.04
N VAL A 197 1.18 -13.10 -0.31
CA VAL A 197 0.93 -14.42 -0.89
C VAL A 197 -0.46 -14.47 -1.53
N LEU A 198 -1.49 -13.93 -0.86
CA LEU A 198 -2.84 -13.83 -1.39
C LEU A 198 -2.86 -13.01 -2.68
N TYR A 199 -2.14 -11.88 -2.72
CA TYR A 199 -2.02 -11.04 -3.90
C TYR A 199 -1.42 -11.79 -5.08
N MET A 200 -0.27 -12.45 -4.85
CA MET A 200 0.45 -13.20 -5.89
C MET A 200 -0.35 -14.41 -6.39
N TRP A 201 -1.13 -15.03 -5.52
CA TRP A 201 -1.90 -16.23 -5.86
C TRP A 201 -3.26 -15.91 -6.50
N ARG A 202 -4.09 -15.10 -5.84
CA ARG A 202 -5.45 -14.80 -6.31
C ARG A 202 -5.48 -13.77 -7.42
N ARG A 203 -4.42 -12.97 -7.57
CA ARG A 203 -4.30 -11.96 -8.62
C ARG A 203 -5.50 -11.00 -8.63
N ASN A 204 -5.95 -10.63 -7.43
CA ASN A 204 -7.13 -9.80 -7.23
C ASN A 204 -6.92 -8.87 -6.04
N LEU A 205 -6.92 -7.56 -6.30
CA LEU A 205 -6.63 -6.58 -5.26
C LEU A 205 -7.76 -6.45 -4.23
N TRP A 206 -9.02 -6.64 -4.63
CA TRP A 206 -10.15 -6.60 -3.69
C TRP A 206 -10.10 -7.71 -2.63
N ALA A 207 -9.53 -8.87 -2.95
CA ALA A 207 -9.28 -9.92 -1.97
C ALA A 207 -8.27 -9.46 -0.90
N CYS A 208 -7.20 -8.78 -1.31
CA CYS A 208 -6.21 -8.22 -0.39
C CYS A 208 -6.80 -7.09 0.45
N ILE A 209 -7.57 -6.18 -0.17
CA ILE A 209 -8.27 -5.10 0.53
C ILE A 209 -9.21 -5.67 1.61
N LEU A 210 -9.96 -6.73 1.30
CA LEU A 210 -10.84 -7.39 2.27
C LEU A 210 -10.03 -8.02 3.41
N MET A 211 -8.98 -8.79 3.09
CA MET A 211 -8.13 -9.41 4.12
C MET A 211 -7.50 -8.36 5.04
N HIS A 212 -6.97 -7.28 4.47
CA HIS A 212 -6.34 -6.19 5.21
C HIS A 212 -7.37 -5.44 6.07
N PHE A 213 -8.54 -5.11 5.52
CA PHE A 213 -9.63 -4.50 6.29
C PHE A 213 -10.01 -5.35 7.50
N LEU A 214 -10.21 -6.65 7.31
CA LEU A 214 -10.53 -7.58 8.40
C LEU A 214 -9.37 -7.69 9.40
N GLY A 215 -8.12 -7.60 8.95
CA GLY A 215 -6.94 -7.59 9.81
C GLY A 215 -6.83 -6.34 10.69
N ASN A 216 -7.29 -5.19 10.20
CA ASN A 216 -7.25 -3.92 10.94
C ASN A 216 -8.50 -3.71 11.81
N ALA A 217 -9.64 -4.33 11.49
CA ALA A 217 -10.88 -4.17 12.24
C ALA A 217 -10.77 -4.46 13.76
N PRO A 218 -9.99 -5.46 14.23
CA PRO A 218 -9.77 -5.71 15.66
C PRO A 218 -9.17 -4.54 16.45
N LEU A 219 -8.55 -3.56 15.79
CA LEU A 219 -8.06 -2.33 16.43
C LEU A 219 -9.16 -1.55 17.16
N LEU A 220 -10.43 -1.71 16.75
CA LEU A 220 -11.56 -1.06 17.40
C LEU A 220 -11.86 -1.64 18.78
N LEU A 221 -11.49 -2.89 19.08
CA LEU A 221 -11.76 -3.53 20.37
C LEU A 221 -11.07 -2.77 21.52
N PRO A 222 -9.73 -2.61 21.52
CA PRO A 222 -9.06 -1.85 22.58
C PRO A 222 -9.46 -0.36 22.57
N ALA A 223 -9.73 0.24 21.41
CA ALA A 223 -10.18 1.63 21.33
C ALA A 223 -11.56 1.87 21.97
N LEU A 224 -12.41 0.84 22.02
CA LEU A 224 -13.71 0.87 22.71
C LEU A 224 -13.62 0.43 24.17
N GLY A 225 -12.42 0.13 24.68
CA GLY A 225 -12.22 -0.41 26.03
C GLY A 225 -12.65 -1.87 26.18
N ILE A 226 -12.72 -2.63 25.08
CA ILE A 226 -13.05 -4.05 25.08
C ILE A 226 -11.73 -4.84 25.02
N GLY A 227 -11.43 -5.57 26.10
CA GLY A 227 -10.28 -6.46 26.23
C GLY A 227 -10.66 -7.93 26.20
#